data_AF-A0A7K2IVD2-F1
#
_entry.id   AF-A0A7K2IVD2-F1
#
_cell.length_a   1.000
_cell.length_b   1.000
_cell.length_c   1.000
_cell.angle_alpha   90.00
_cell.angle_beta   90.00
_cell.angle_gamma   90.00
#
_symmetry.space_group_name_H-M   'P 1'
#
loop_
_entity.id
_entity.type
_entity.pdbx_description
1 polymer ?
#
loop_
_entity_poly.entity_id
_entity_poly.type
_entity_poly.pdbx_seq_one_letter_code
_entity_poly.pdbx_strand_id
1 'polypeptide(L)'
;MAGFLSRLFGPEPEPVRAELDRAGYEEVLGLLRSGHKIHAIKRIRELTGLGLAEAKNLSEAIEAGRWAPAPAPGRSLADRVRELLSQDRIADSVALVAKETGMTEDEASRFIGSLDR
;
A
#
# COMPACT_ATOMS: atom_id res chain seq x y z
N MET A 1 13.24 45.70 -2.93
CA MET A 1 12.73 44.61 -2.09
C MET A 1 11.92 43.64 -2.95
N ALA A 2 12.58 42.66 -3.57
CA ALA A 2 11.91 41.55 -4.26
C ALA A 2 12.88 40.37 -4.24
N GLY A 3 12.63 39.39 -3.38
CA GLY A 3 13.59 38.29 -3.18
C GLY A 3 13.20 37.32 -2.07
N PHE A 4 11.90 37.04 -1.87
CA PHE A 4 11.47 36.12 -0.82
C PHE A 4 10.88 34.80 -1.35
N LEU A 5 10.49 34.72 -2.63
CA LEU A 5 9.70 33.57 -3.13
C LEU A 5 10.40 32.69 -4.17
N SER A 6 11.61 33.02 -4.62
CA SER A 6 12.27 32.30 -5.72
C SER A 6 13.24 31.20 -5.29
N ARG A 7 13.22 30.77 -4.02
CA ARG A 7 14.14 29.74 -3.48
C ARG A 7 13.43 28.56 -2.78
N LEU A 8 12.11 28.46 -2.89
CA LEU A 8 11.33 27.35 -2.29
C LEU A 8 11.12 26.15 -3.22
N PHE A 9 11.50 26.27 -4.50
CA PHE A 9 11.55 25.13 -5.43
C PHE A 9 12.99 24.61 -5.42
N GLY A 10 13.26 23.69 -4.49
CA GLY A 10 14.44 22.83 -4.54
C GLY A 10 14.47 22.02 -5.83
N PRO A 11 15.64 21.44 -6.20
CA PRO A 11 15.85 20.77 -7.48
C PRO A 11 14.77 19.72 -7.72
N GLU A 12 14.34 19.62 -8.99
CA GLU A 12 13.32 18.68 -9.47
C GLU A 12 13.44 17.33 -8.75
N PRO A 13 12.35 16.78 -8.20
CA PRO A 13 12.45 15.57 -7.42
C PRO A 13 12.88 14.44 -8.34
N GLU A 14 14.17 14.07 -8.24
CA GLU A 14 14.61 12.74 -8.62
C GLU A 14 13.65 11.73 -7.98
N PRO A 15 13.27 10.62 -8.64
CA PRO A 15 12.28 9.70 -8.12
C PRO A 15 12.75 9.15 -6.76
N VAL A 16 12.27 9.77 -5.68
CA VAL A 16 12.65 9.47 -4.30
C VAL A 16 12.14 8.07 -3.98
N ARG A 17 13.03 7.08 -4.11
CA ARG A 17 12.84 5.71 -3.63
C ARG A 17 13.01 5.63 -2.10
N ALA A 18 12.29 6.48 -1.37
CA ALA A 18 12.06 6.28 0.05
C ALA A 18 10.65 5.68 0.17
N GLU A 19 10.58 4.38 -0.03
CA GLU A 19 9.33 3.64 -0.02
C GLU A 19 8.69 3.78 1.38
N LEU A 20 7.49 4.35 1.42
CA LEU A 20 6.64 4.21 2.60
C LEU A 20 6.36 2.71 2.76
N ASP A 21 6.93 2.11 3.80
CA ASP A 21 6.77 0.68 4.06
C ASP A 21 5.32 0.35 4.45
N ARG A 22 4.99 -0.94 4.54
CA ARG A 22 3.63 -1.38 4.86
C ARG A 22 3.13 -0.85 6.19
N ALA A 23 3.99 -0.85 7.21
CA ALA A 23 3.65 -0.34 8.54
C ALA A 23 3.34 1.17 8.48
N GLY A 24 4.18 1.95 7.81
CA GLY A 24 3.97 3.37 7.59
C GLY A 24 2.71 3.67 6.78
N TYR A 25 2.43 2.86 5.76
CA TYR A 25 1.20 2.98 4.97
C TYR A 25 -0.05 2.76 5.82
N GLU A 26 -0.08 1.73 6.65
CA GLU A 26 -1.24 1.44 7.52
C GLU A 26 -1.47 2.55 8.55
N GLU A 27 -0.40 3.09 9.12
CA GLU A 27 -0.47 4.23 10.05
C GLU A 27 -1.04 5.48 9.36
N VAL A 28 -0.51 5.84 8.19
CA VAL A 28 -0.98 6.96 7.37
C VAL A 28 -2.44 6.77 6.94
N LEU A 29 -2.81 5.56 6.52
CA LEU A 29 -4.18 5.22 6.14
C LEU A 29 -5.14 5.33 7.33
N GLY A 30 -4.72 4.95 8.53
CA GLY A 30 -5.48 5.16 9.77
C GLY A 30 -5.75 6.64 10.05
N LEU A 31 -4.73 7.49 9.91
CA LEU A 31 -4.85 8.94 10.08
C LEU A 31 -5.81 9.55 9.05
N LEU A 32 -5.72 9.14 7.78
CA LEU A 32 -6.60 9.60 6.70
C LEU A 32 -8.06 9.19 6.95
N ARG A 33 -8.30 7.92 7.30
CA ARG A 33 -9.65 7.41 7.64
C ARG A 33 -10.28 8.13 8.83
N SER A 34 -9.44 8.61 9.75
CA SER A 34 -9.87 9.34 10.93
C SER A 34 -10.01 10.85 10.69
N GLY A 35 -9.85 11.33 9.45
CA GLY A 35 -9.94 12.75 9.07
C GLY A 35 -8.72 13.61 9.46
N HIS A 36 -7.65 13.01 9.97
CA HIS A 36 -6.45 13.71 10.44
C HIS A 36 -5.42 13.95 9.32
N LYS A 37 -5.85 14.57 8.21
CA LYS A 37 -5.04 14.69 6.98
C LYS A 37 -3.70 15.42 7.18
N ILE A 38 -3.65 16.45 8.02
CA ILE A 38 -2.39 17.16 8.33
C ILE A 38 -1.39 16.22 9.02
N HIS A 39 -1.86 15.38 9.94
CA HIS A 39 -1.04 14.39 10.63
C HIS A 39 -0.54 13.32 9.66
N ALA A 40 -1.39 12.87 8.73
CA ALA A 40 -0.99 11.93 7.69
C ALA A 40 0.13 12.49 6.81
N ILE A 41 0.01 13.74 6.36
CA ILE A 41 1.05 14.42 5.56
C ILE A 41 2.34 14.57 6.36
N LYS A 42 2.24 14.98 7.63
CA LYS A 42 3.40 15.08 8.52
C LYS A 42 4.10 13.73 8.65
N ARG A 43 3.32 12.66 8.87
CA ARG A 43 3.85 11.31 9.05
C ARG A 43 4.54 10.79 7.80
N ILE A 44 3.95 11.02 6.62
CA ILE A 44 4.59 10.71 5.34
C ILE A 44 5.96 11.39 5.25
N ARG A 45 6.05 12.69 5.54
CA ARG A 45 7.33 13.42 5.48
C ARG A 45 8.38 12.88 6.44
N GLU A 46 7.97 12.47 7.64
CA GLU A 46 8.89 11.87 8.62
C GLU A 46 9.41 10.50 8.15
N LEU A 47 8.57 9.72 7.46
CA LEU A 47 8.90 8.36 7.01
C LEU A 47 9.69 8.35 5.70
N THR A 48 9.38 9.26 4.77
CA THR A 48 9.94 9.24 3.42
C THR A 48 10.91 10.39 3.13
N GLY A 49 10.98 11.39 3.99
CA GLY A 49 11.78 12.60 3.76
C GLY A 49 11.24 13.52 2.66
N LEU A 50 10.06 13.25 2.12
CA LEU A 50 9.46 14.02 1.03
C LEU A 50 9.20 15.49 1.39
N GLY A 51 9.23 16.33 0.35
CA GLY A 51 8.75 17.70 0.43
C GLY A 51 7.26 17.78 0.75
N LEU A 52 6.79 18.95 1.19
CA LEU A 52 5.39 19.14 1.58
C LEU A 52 4.40 18.85 0.43
N ALA A 53 4.73 19.27 -0.79
CA ALA A 53 3.91 19.05 -1.97
C ALA A 53 3.81 17.56 -2.32
N GLU A 54 4.94 16.85 -2.29
CA GLU A 54 5.00 15.42 -2.60
C GLU A 54 4.28 14.58 -1.54
N ALA A 55 4.48 14.90 -0.26
CA ALA A 55 3.78 14.21 0.83
C ALA A 55 2.27 14.43 0.78
N LYS A 56 1.82 15.63 0.38
CA LYS A 56 0.41 15.89 0.12
C LYS A 56 -0.10 15.02 -1.03
N ASN A 57 0.59 15.01 -2.16
CA ASN A 57 0.20 14.21 -3.33
C ASN A 57 0.13 12.71 -2.98
N LEU A 58 1.10 12.20 -2.22
CA LEU A 58 1.11 10.82 -1.75
C LEU A 58 -0.07 10.55 -0.80
N SER A 59 -0.37 11.46 0.12
CA SER A 59 -1.52 11.32 1.03
C SER A 59 -2.85 11.23 0.26
N GLU A 60 -3.01 12.02 -0.80
CA GLU A 60 -4.20 12.01 -1.65
C GLU A 60 -4.27 10.75 -2.53
N ALA A 61 -3.13 10.22 -2.96
CA ALA A 61 -3.06 8.96 -3.68
C ALA A 61 -3.43 7.75 -2.79
N ILE A 62 -2.97 7.75 -1.53
CA ILE A 62 -3.33 6.75 -0.52
C ILE A 62 -4.82 6.83 -0.18
N GLU A 63 -5.32 8.04 0.09
CA GLU A 63 -6.74 8.28 0.41
C GLU A 63 -7.67 7.83 -0.72
N ALA A 64 -7.26 8.04 -1.97
CA ALA A 64 -8.01 7.61 -3.14
C ALA A 64 -7.74 6.15 -3.56
N GLY A 65 -6.92 5.38 -2.82
CA GLY A 65 -6.58 4.00 -3.13
C GLY A 65 -5.73 3.80 -4.40
N ARG A 66 -5.15 4.87 -4.94
CA ARG A 66 -4.28 4.83 -6.14
C ARG A 66 -2.84 4.45 -5.83
N TRP A 67 -2.47 4.43 -4.55
CA TRP A 67 -1.15 4.04 -4.09
C TRP A 67 -1.25 3.11 -2.89
N ALA A 68 -0.49 2.00 -2.95
CA ALA A 68 -0.28 1.07 -1.84
C ALA A 68 1.14 0.48 -1.98
N PRO A 69 1.81 0.17 -0.86
CA PRO A 69 3.12 -0.46 -0.90
C PRO A 69 3.01 -1.86 -1.50
N ALA A 70 4.10 -2.31 -2.13
CA ALA A 70 4.18 -3.65 -2.68
C ALA A 70 3.81 -4.71 -1.62
N PRO A 71 3.17 -5.82 -2.00
CA PRO A 71 3.01 -6.96 -1.09
C PRO A 71 4.40 -7.39 -0.58
N ALA A 72 4.48 -7.67 0.73
CA ALA A 72 5.76 -7.98 1.37
C ALA A 72 6.49 -9.11 0.61
N PRO A 73 7.77 -8.92 0.23
CA PRO A 73 8.54 -9.99 -0.38
C PRO A 73 8.62 -11.18 0.60
N GLY A 74 8.24 -12.37 0.13
CA GLY A 74 8.24 -13.59 0.95
C GLY A 74 6.88 -14.03 1.48
N ARG A 75 5.78 -13.30 1.22
CA ARG A 75 4.43 -13.83 1.51
C ARG A 75 4.08 -14.91 0.49
N SER A 76 4.12 -16.16 0.91
CA SER A 76 3.82 -17.28 0.02
C SER A 76 2.37 -17.18 -0.48
N LEU A 77 2.07 -17.82 -1.62
CA LEU A 77 0.69 -17.95 -2.08
C LEU A 77 -0.20 -18.53 -0.97
N ALA A 78 0.31 -19.50 -0.20
CA ALA A 78 -0.39 -20.11 0.93
C ALA A 78 -0.71 -19.10 2.05
N ASP A 79 0.22 -18.20 2.41
CA ASP A 79 -0.03 -17.19 3.45
C ASP A 79 -1.08 -16.17 3.00
N ARG A 80 -1.05 -15.79 1.72
CA ARG A 80 -2.06 -14.91 1.12
C ARG A 80 -3.44 -15.58 1.09
N VAL A 81 -3.49 -16.87 0.77
CA VAL A 81 -4.74 -17.66 0.80
C VAL A 81 -5.28 -17.77 2.22
N ARG A 82 -4.47 -18.12 3.21
CA ARG A 82 -4.90 -18.24 4.62
C ARG A 82 -5.49 -16.94 5.17
N GLU A 83 -4.93 -15.79 4.83
CA GLU A 83 -5.49 -14.50 5.25
C GLU A 83 -6.84 -14.21 4.61
N LEU A 84 -7.04 -14.58 3.34
CA LEU A 84 -8.34 -14.43 2.69
C LEU A 84 -9.37 -15.37 3.33
N LEU A 85 -8.98 -16.60 3.68
CA LEU A 85 -9.82 -17.54 4.43
C LEU A 85 -10.18 -16.98 5.81
N SER A 86 -9.24 -16.38 6.54
CA SER A 86 -9.52 -15.77 7.86
C SER A 86 -10.43 -14.55 7.81
N GLN A 87 -10.64 -13.98 6.61
CA GLN A 87 -11.57 -12.88 6.36
C GLN A 87 -12.92 -13.36 5.76
N ASP A 88 -13.15 -14.68 5.71
CA ASP A 88 -14.30 -15.32 5.02
C ASP A 88 -14.39 -14.99 3.51
N ARG A 89 -13.27 -14.60 2.90
CA ARG A 89 -13.18 -14.19 1.48
C ARG A 89 -12.78 -15.35 0.58
N ILE A 90 -13.58 -16.42 0.61
CA ILE A 90 -13.32 -17.65 -0.15
C ILE A 90 -13.21 -17.39 -1.65
N ALA A 91 -14.15 -16.63 -2.23
CA ALA A 91 -14.17 -16.31 -3.66
C ALA A 91 -12.87 -15.62 -4.12
N ASP A 92 -12.38 -14.67 -3.32
CA ASP A 92 -11.15 -13.94 -3.63
C ASP A 92 -9.91 -14.85 -3.53
N SER A 93 -9.93 -15.84 -2.62
CA SER A 93 -8.84 -16.81 -2.48
C SER A 93 -8.74 -17.77 -3.67
N VAL A 94 -9.89 -18.22 -4.20
CA VAL A 94 -9.96 -19.06 -5.41
C VAL A 94 -9.43 -18.30 -6.62
N ALA A 95 -9.88 -17.06 -6.80
CA ALA A 95 -9.44 -16.19 -7.89
C ALA A 95 -7.93 -15.91 -7.82
N LEU A 96 -7.38 -15.69 -6.61
CA LEU A 96 -5.95 -15.48 -6.43
C LEU A 96 -5.12 -16.70 -6.86
N VAL A 97 -5.51 -17.90 -6.42
CA VAL A 97 -4.79 -19.14 -6.77
C VAL A 97 -4.86 -19.37 -8.28
N ALA A 98 -6.05 -19.31 -8.87
CA ALA A 98 -6.24 -19.50 -10.30
C ALA A 98 -5.38 -18.52 -11.13
N LYS A 99 -5.35 -17.25 -10.74
CA LYS A 99 -4.58 -16.20 -11.43
C LYS A 99 -3.07 -16.43 -11.37
N GLU A 100 -2.54 -16.86 -10.24
CA GLU A 100 -1.08 -16.94 -10.01
C GLU A 100 -0.48 -18.26 -10.49
N THR A 101 -1.26 -19.35 -10.51
CA THR A 101 -0.78 -20.69 -10.91
C THR A 101 -1.27 -21.13 -12.28
N GLY A 102 -2.31 -20.48 -12.83
CA GLY A 102 -3.00 -20.92 -14.04
C GLY A 102 -3.97 -22.09 -13.81
N MET A 103 -4.25 -22.45 -12.54
CA MET A 103 -5.24 -23.47 -12.20
C MET A 103 -6.67 -23.02 -12.51
N THR A 104 -7.54 -23.98 -12.79
CA THR A 104 -8.98 -23.74 -12.85
C THR A 104 -9.56 -23.46 -11.46
N GLU A 105 -10.75 -22.85 -11.36
CA GLU A 105 -11.41 -22.57 -10.07
C GLU A 105 -11.64 -23.84 -9.23
N ASP A 106 -11.98 -24.95 -9.90
CA ASP A 106 -12.15 -26.26 -9.27
C ASP A 106 -10.84 -26.82 -8.69
N GLU A 107 -9.72 -26.64 -9.41
CA GLU A 107 -8.39 -27.05 -8.93
C GLU A 107 -7.91 -26.14 -7.80
N ALA A 108 -8.14 -24.83 -7.92
CA ALA A 108 -7.86 -23.85 -6.88
C ALA A 108 -8.61 -24.17 -5.59
N SER A 109 -9.89 -24.54 -5.68
CA SER A 109 -10.71 -24.94 -4.51
C SER A 109 -10.15 -26.18 -3.82
N ARG A 110 -9.68 -27.18 -4.58
CA ARG A 110 -9.03 -28.38 -4.01
C ARG A 110 -7.70 -28.05 -3.34
N PHE A 111 -6.92 -27.15 -3.93
CA PHE A 111 -5.67 -26.66 -3.33
C PHE A 111 -5.94 -25.92 -2.02
N ILE A 112 -6.96 -25.06 -1.97
CA ILE A 112 -7.36 -24.36 -0.75
C ILE A 112 -7.76 -25.36 0.34
N GLY A 113 -8.56 -26.37 0.00
CA GLY A 113 -8.96 -27.42 0.94
C GLY A 113 -7.80 -28.26 1.49
N SER A 114 -6.65 -28.31 0.82
CA SER A 114 -5.44 -29.00 1.34
C SER A 114 -4.63 -28.15 2.31
N LEU A 115 -4.86 -26.83 2.37
CA LEU A 115 -4.15 -25.90 3.26
C LEU A 115 -4.73 -25.82 4.68
N ASP A 116 -5.98 -26.28 4.88
CA ASP A 116 -6.76 -26.20 6.12
C ASP A 116 -6.78 -27.52 6.93
N ARG A 117 -5.94 -28.50 6.55
CA ARG A 117 -5.85 -29.82 7.20
C ARG A 117 -4.68 -29.91 8.20
#